data_AF-A0A1G4KQ52-F1
#
_entry.id   AF-A0A1G4KQ52-F1
#
_cell.length_a   1.000
_cell.length_b   1.000
_cell.length_c   1.000
_cell.angle_alpha   90.00
_cell.angle_beta   90.00
_cell.angle_gamma   90.00
#
_symmetry.space_group_name_H-M   'P 1'
#
loop_
_entity.id
_entity.type
_entity.pdbx_description
1 polymer ?
#
loop_
_entity_poly.entity_id
_entity_poly.type
_entity_poly.pdbx_seq_one_letter_code
_entity_poly.pdbx_strand_id
1 'polypeptide(L)' 'MGIKFLPKIMTKTQEKHYKGNHFMLLFDSSPTVQSEILRTLRNDPRVVRANVFKVTHSKGALDIASCFSRTDS' A
#
# COMPACT_ATOMS: atom_id res chain seq x y z
N MET A 1 7.19 -8.94 2.93
CA MET A 1 6.20 -8.22 3.78
C MET A 1 6.58 -8.41 5.25
N GLY A 2 5.82 -7.85 6.20
CA GLY A 2 6.08 -8.02 7.65
C GLY A 2 6.79 -6.84 8.32
N ILE A 3 7.18 -7.02 9.58
CA ILE A 3 7.88 -6.01 10.39
C ILE A 3 9.28 -5.80 9.82
N LYS A 4 9.59 -4.56 9.40
CA LYS A 4 10.90 -4.17 8.87
C LYS A 4 11.32 -2.82 9.43
N PHE A 5 12.63 -2.58 9.49
CA PHE A 5 13.16 -1.23 9.74
C PHE A 5 12.83 -0.31 8.58
N LEU A 6 12.52 0.95 8.90
CA LEU A 6 12.30 1.98 7.90
C LEU A 6 13.67 2.47 7.40
N PRO A 7 13.79 2.87 6.12
CA PRO A 7 15.06 3.33 5.56
C PRO A 7 15.60 4.59 6.23
N LYS A 8 14.73 5.35 6.91
CA LYS A 8 15.05 6.48 7.78
C LYS A 8 13.97 6.62 8.85
N ILE A 9 14.25 7.38 9.90
CA ILE A 9 13.23 7.76 10.88
C ILE A 9 12.16 8.57 10.18
N MET A 10 10.90 8.12 10.26
CA MET A 10 9.75 8.79 9.66
C MET A 10 8.91 9.43 10.76
N THR A 11 8.43 10.65 10.52
CA THR A 11 7.56 11.36 11.46
C THR A 11 6.13 11.36 10.95
N LYS A 12 5.17 10.97 11.80
CA LYS A 12 3.72 10.99 11.52
C LYS A 12 3.00 11.45 12.77
N THR A 13 2.15 12.48 12.66
CA THR A 13 1.34 12.98 13.79
C THR A 13 2.15 13.17 15.08
N GLN A 14 3.34 13.79 14.96
CA GLN A 14 4.31 14.02 16.05
C GLN A 14 4.99 12.76 16.63
N GLU A 15 4.64 11.55 16.17
CA GLU A 15 5.37 10.33 16.50
C GLU A 15 6.52 10.07 15.53
N LYS A 16 7.60 9.46 16.03
CA LYS A 16 8.75 9.04 15.25
C LYS A 16 8.78 7.52 15.15
N HIS A 17 8.83 7.00 13.93
CA HIS A 17 8.85 5.57 13.63
C HIS A 17 10.21 5.17 13.04
N TYR A 18 10.80 4.10 13.58
CA TYR A 18 12.03 3.49 13.07
C TYR A 18 11.79 2.08 12.47
N LYS A 19 10.63 1.47 12.74
CA LYS A 19 10.16 0.21 12.18
C LYS A 19 8.68 0.30 11.82
N GLY A 20 8.23 -0.57 10.91
CA GLY A 20 6.83 -0.65 10.51
C GLY A 20 6.48 -2.01 9.92
N ASN A 21 5.21 -2.39 10.01
CA ASN A 21 4.69 -3.58 9.34
C ASN A 21 4.28 -3.23 7.90
N HIS A 22 4.87 -3.91 6.93
CA HIS A 22 4.56 -3.73 5.52
C HIS A 22 3.55 -4.79 5.09
N PHE A 23 2.40 -4.36 4.59
CA PHE A 23 1.37 -5.21 3.98
C PHE A 23 0.98 -4.65 2.60
N MET A 24 0.35 -5.49 1.78
CA MET A 24 -0.11 -5.16 0.44
C MET A 24 -1.54 -5.65 0.32
N LEU A 25 -2.38 -4.87 -0.33
CA LEU A 25 -3.76 -5.21 -0.62
C LEU A 25 -3.96 -5.05 -2.11
N LEU A 26 -4.41 -6.11 -2.76
CA LEU A 26 -4.97 -6.05 -4.10
C LEU A 26 -6.48 -5.99 -3.95
N PHE A 27 -7.10 -5.00 -4.57
CA PHE A 27 -8.54 -4.79 -4.50
C PHE A 27 -9.01 -4.12 -5.79
N ASP A 28 -10.27 -4.36 -6.13
CA ASP A 28 -10.98 -3.65 -7.18
C ASP A 28 -11.87 -2.57 -6.57
N SER A 29 -11.87 -1.39 -7.17
CA SER A 29 -12.74 -0.29 -6.76
C SER A 29 -12.98 0.69 -7.90
N SER A 30 -14.01 1.53 -7.76
CA SER A 30 -14.12 2.73 -8.60
C SER A 30 -13.01 3.76 -8.26
N PRO A 31 -12.70 4.70 -9.16
CA PRO A 31 -11.71 5.75 -8.89
C PRO A 31 -12.07 6.64 -7.69
N THR A 32 -13.37 6.90 -7.48
CA THR A 32 -13.86 7.69 -6.34
C THR A 32 -13.60 6.95 -5.03
N VAL A 33 -13.95 5.65 -4.96
CA VAL A 33 -13.71 4.83 -3.78
C VAL A 33 -12.22 4.67 -3.50
N GLN A 34 -11.39 4.49 -4.54
CA GLN A 34 -9.93 4.44 -4.42
C GLN A 34 -9.37 5.70 -3.73
N SER A 35 -9.85 6.88 -4.17
CA SER A 35 -9.41 8.17 -3.64
C SER A 35 -9.78 8.32 -2.16
N GLU A 36 -10.99 7.90 -1.79
CA GLU A 36 -11.44 7.92 -0.40
C GLU A 36 -10.68 6.93 0.49
N ILE A 37 -10.36 5.74 -0.01
CA ILE A 37 -9.50 4.78 0.70
C ILE A 37 -8.11 5.40 0.95
N LEU A 38 -7.50 6.01 -0.08
CA LEU A 38 -6.19 6.65 0.09
C LEU A 38 -6.26 7.83 1.07
N ARG A 39 -7.32 8.64 1.01
CA ARG A 39 -7.55 9.77 1.92
C ARG A 39 -7.69 9.31 3.37
N THR A 40 -8.51 8.30 3.62
CA THR A 40 -8.74 7.73 4.96
C THR A 40 -7.45 7.12 5.52
N LEU A 41 -6.71 6.33 4.74
CA LEU A 41 -5.42 5.77 5.16
C LEU A 41 -4.37 6.84 5.44
N ARG A 42 -4.34 7.93 4.69
CA ARG A 42 -3.42 9.06 4.96
C ARG A 42 -3.79 9.82 6.22
N ASN A 43 -5.07 9.85 6.60
CA ASN A 43 -5.53 10.54 7.80
C ASN A 43 -5.41 9.67 9.07
N ASP A 44 -5.36 8.34 8.93
CA ASP A 44 -5.16 7.45 10.07
C ASP A 44 -3.75 7.65 10.68
N PRO A 45 -3.65 8.02 11.98
CA PRO A 45 -2.35 8.23 12.63
C PRO A 45 -1.52 6.95 12.74
N ARG A 46 -2.15 5.77 12.71
CA ARG A 46 -1.47 4.46 12.80
C ARG A 46 -0.77 4.09 11.50
N VAL A 47 -1.14 4.74 10.39
CA VAL A 47 -0.58 4.49 9.07
C VAL A 47 0.54 5.49 8.79
N VAL A 48 1.78 5.04 8.93
CA VAL A 48 2.97 5.87 8.68
C VAL A 48 3.03 6.35 7.22
N ARG A 49 2.67 5.48 6.27
CA ARG A 49 2.61 5.79 4.83
C ARG A 49 1.65 4.86 4.10
N ALA A 50 0.88 5.41 3.18
CA ALA A 50 0.01 4.67 2.26
C ALA A 50 0.22 5.15 0.82
N ASN A 51 0.25 4.20 -0.12
CA ASN A 51 0.26 4.46 -1.55
C ASN A 51 -0.68 3.47 -2.23
N VAL A 52 -1.36 3.91 -3.28
CA VAL A 52 -2.20 3.07 -4.13
C VAL A 52 -1.68 3.20 -5.55
N PHE A 53 -1.49 2.07 -6.22
CA PHE A 53 -1.02 2.00 -7.59
C PHE A 53 -2.08 1.32 -8.44
N LYS A 54 -2.38 1.90 -9.60
CA LYS A 54 -3.23 1.24 -10.59
C LYS A 54 -2.45 0.07 -11.17
N VAL A 55 -3.04 -1.11 -11.15
CA VAL A 55 -2.48 -2.27 -11.85
C VAL A 55 -3.00 -2.22 -13.29
N THR A 56 -2.07 -2.20 -14.25
CA THR A 56 -2.40 -2.16 -15.68
C THR A 56 -2.32 -3.56 -16.24
N HIS A 57 -3.32 -3.95 -17.03
CA HIS A 57 -3.40 -5.27 -17.65
C HIS A 57 -3.50 -5.15 -19.16
N SER A 58 -2.84 -6.06 -19.87
CA SER A 58 -3.14 -6.37 -21.26
C SER A 58 -4.55 -6.98 -21.34
N LYS A 59 -5.27 -6.70 -22.43
CA LYS A 59 -6.61 -7.26 -22.67
C LYS A 59 -6.59 -8.79 -22.49
N GLY A 60 -7.40 -9.31 -21.56
CA GLY A 60 -7.59 -10.75 -21.33
C GLY A 60 -7.02 -11.30 -20.01
N ALA A 61 -6.17 -10.56 -19.29
CA ALA A 61 -5.69 -10.98 -17.97
C ALA A 61 -6.61 -10.42 -16.87
N LEU A 62 -7.62 -11.22 -16.47
CA LEU A 62 -8.56 -10.86 -15.40
C LEU A 62 -8.13 -11.38 -14.03
N ASP A 63 -7.36 -12.46 -14.00
CA ASP A 63 -6.78 -12.98 -12.77
C ASP A 63 -5.35 -12.46 -12.63
N ILE A 64 -5.16 -11.58 -11.66
CA ILE A 64 -3.93 -10.85 -11.47
C ILE A 64 -3.49 -11.10 -10.05
N ALA A 65 -2.42 -11.87 -9.93
CA ALA A 65 -1.75 -11.98 -8.66
C ALA A 65 -1.04 -10.65 -8.33
N SER A 66 -0.99 -10.34 -7.03
CA SER A 66 -0.29 -9.18 -6.50
C SER A 66 1.17 -9.10 -7.01
N CYS A 67 1.74 -7.91 -7.11
CA CYS A 67 3.08 -7.74 -7.70
C CYS A 67 4.19 -8.54 -6.98
N PHE A 68 3.99 -8.98 -5.73
CA PHE A 68 4.96 -9.79 -5.00
C PHE A 68 5.01 -11.25 -5.48
N SER A 69 3.89 -11.85 -5.85
CA SER A 69 3.88 -13.21 -6.43
C SER A 69 4.51 -13.29 -7.82
N ARG A 70 4.87 -12.15 -8.44
CA ARG A 70 5.55 -12.09 -9.74
C ARG A 70 7.08 -12.08 -9.64
N THR A 71 7.63 -11.84 -8.44
CA THR A 71 9.09 -11.74 -8.23
C THR A 71 9.75 -13.05 -7.79
N ASP A 72 8.97 -14.11 -7.56
CA ASP A 72 9.45 -15.45 -7.20
C ASP A 72 9.19 -16.47 -8.33
N SER A 73 9.39 -16.08 -9.60
CA SER A 73 9.25 -16.95 -10.79
C SER A 73 10.45 -16.83 -11.71
#